data_AF-M0PI14-F1
#
_entry.id   AF-M0PI14-F1
#
_cell.length_a   1.000
_cell.length_b   1.000
_cell.length_c   1.000
_cell.angle_alpha   90.00
_cell.angle_beta   90.00
_cell.angle_gamma   90.00
#
_symmetry.space_group_name_H-M   'P 1'
#
loop_
_entity.id
_entity.type
_entity.pdbx_description
1 polymer ?
#
loop_
_entity_poly.entity_id
_entity_poly.type
_entity_poly.pdbx_seq_one_letter_code
_entity_poly.pdbx_strand_id
1 'polypeptide(L)' 'MSRESSDADMISDEEFTELLADAEGTTPLEIERGAAKLDIVPPERATIVDVDKAQLPDDEGRGDKIHDQ' A
#
# COMPACT_ATOMS: atom_id res chain seq x y z
N MET A 1 -5.11 34.91 -0.69
CA MET A 1 -5.04 33.45 -0.53
C MET A 1 -4.42 33.18 0.83
N SER A 2 -5.23 33.12 1.89
CA SER A 2 -4.76 32.62 3.19
C SER A 2 -4.76 31.10 3.09
N ARG A 3 -3.59 30.48 3.23
CA ARG A 3 -3.53 29.03 3.44
C ARG A 3 -4.04 28.81 4.85
N GLU A 4 -5.20 28.18 4.99
CA GLU A 4 -5.53 27.52 6.25
C GLU A 4 -4.38 26.56 6.58
N SER A 5 -3.94 26.55 7.83
CA SER A 5 -2.88 25.67 8.28
C SER A 5 -3.36 24.22 8.17
N SER A 6 -2.87 23.49 7.16
CA SER A 6 -3.07 22.04 6.97
C SER A 6 -2.43 21.18 8.07
N ASP A 7 -1.82 21.79 9.09
CA ASP A 7 -1.19 21.09 10.21
C ASP A 7 -2.15 20.18 10.99
N ALA A 8 -3.47 20.38 10.90
CA ALA A 8 -4.45 19.55 11.60
C ALA A 8 -4.59 18.12 11.03
N ASP A 9 -4.19 17.91 9.76
CA ASP A 9 -4.22 16.60 9.09
C ASP A 9 -2.81 15.98 8.92
N MET A 10 -1.77 16.63 9.45
CA MET A 10 -0.42 16.08 9.43
C MET A 10 -0.24 15.13 10.62
N ILE A 11 -0.09 13.85 10.31
CA ILE A 11 0.36 12.84 11.28
C ILE A 11 1.89 12.79 11.30
N SER A 12 2.47 12.42 12.43
CA SER A 12 3.91 12.15 12.54
C SER A 12 4.32 10.89 11.78
N ASP A 13 5.62 10.76 11.50
CA ASP A 13 6.16 9.56 10.84
C ASP A 13 5.91 8.32 11.72
N GLU A 14 6.01 8.46 13.05
CA GLU A 14 5.70 7.37 13.98
C GLU A 14 4.23 6.94 13.91
N GLU A 15 3.29 7.89 13.89
CA GLU A 15 1.86 7.59 13.74
C GLU A 15 1.55 6.97 12.37
N PHE A 16 2.23 7.43 11.31
CA PHE A 16 2.06 6.86 9.98
C PHE A 16 2.53 5.40 9.91
N THR A 17 3.69 5.09 10.47
CA THR A 17 4.22 3.73 10.49
C THR A 17 3.35 2.79 11.35
N GLU A 18 2.74 3.29 12.43
CA GLU A 18 1.74 2.54 13.20
C GLU A 18 0.48 2.18 12.39
N LEU A 19 -0.06 3.14 11.63
CA LEU A 19 -1.23 2.89 10.76
C LEU A 19 -0.93 1.86 9.66
N LEU A 20 0.25 1.92 9.06
CA LEU A 20 0.68 0.94 8.06
C LEU A 20 0.83 -0.45 8.66
N ALA A 21 1.42 -0.54 9.84
CA ALA A 21 1.62 -1.80 10.54
C ALA A 21 0.28 -2.48 10.87
N ASP A 22 -0.73 -1.74 11.31
CA ASP A 22 -2.08 -2.25 11.56
C ASP A 22 -2.75 -2.75 10.27
N ALA A 23 -2.69 -1.95 9.20
CA ALA A 23 -3.31 -2.29 7.91
C ALA A 23 -2.68 -3.52 7.24
N GLU A 24 -1.36 -3.69 7.36
CA GLU A 24 -0.62 -4.83 6.80
C GLU A 24 -0.60 -6.04 7.74
N GLY A 25 -0.91 -5.86 9.04
CA GLY A 25 -0.83 -6.90 10.06
C GLY A 25 0.60 -7.25 10.47
N THR A 26 1.49 -6.27 10.47
CA THR A 26 2.93 -6.39 10.76
C THR A 26 3.34 -5.45 11.91
N THR A 27 4.65 -5.33 12.20
CA THR A 27 5.14 -4.37 13.20
C THR A 27 5.69 -3.09 12.56
N PRO A 28 5.61 -1.93 13.24
CA PRO A 28 6.22 -0.70 12.74
C PRO A 28 7.71 -0.85 12.41
N LEU A 29 8.44 -1.60 13.24
CA LEU A 29 9.87 -1.87 13.02
C LEU A 29 10.14 -2.72 11.76
N GLU A 30 9.23 -3.59 11.37
CA GLU A 30 9.33 -4.35 10.13
C GLU A 30 9.07 -3.48 8.91
N ILE A 31 8.12 -2.53 9.00
CA ILE A 31 7.90 -1.50 7.97
C ILE A 31 9.16 -0.65 7.78
N GLU A 32 9.71 -0.07 8.86
CA GLU A 32 10.92 0.77 8.78
C GLU A 32 12.11 0.01 8.18
N ARG A 33 12.30 -1.25 8.59
CA ARG A 33 13.36 -2.11 8.02
C ARG A 33 13.09 -2.50 6.58
N GLY A 34 11.82 -2.61 6.17
CA GLY A 34 11.42 -2.85 4.79
C GLY A 34 11.70 -1.62 3.93
N ALA A 35 11.26 -0.45 4.37
CA ALA A 35 11.46 0.83 3.71
C ALA A 35 12.94 1.13 3.48
N ALA A 36 13.80 0.92 4.49
CA ALA A 36 15.24 1.10 4.37
C ALA A 36 15.92 0.18 3.34
N LYS A 37 15.27 -0.91 2.92
CA LYS A 37 15.77 -1.85 1.90
C LYS A 37 15.25 -1.55 0.50
N LEU A 38 14.26 -0.67 0.35
CA LEU A 38 13.67 -0.34 -0.95
C LEU A 38 14.69 0.46 -1.78
N ASP A 39 15.05 -0.08 -2.94
CA ASP A 39 15.82 0.65 -3.95
C ASP A 39 14.85 1.51 -4.78
N ILE A 40 14.70 2.77 -4.37
CA ILE A 40 13.82 3.71 -5.08
C ILE A 40 14.59 4.29 -6.27
N VAL A 41 14.34 3.68 -7.44
CA VAL A 41 14.87 4.20 -8.71
C VAL A 41 14.14 5.47 -9.12
N PRO A 42 14.82 6.41 -9.82
CA PRO A 42 14.17 7.63 -10.30
C PRO A 42 13.07 7.30 -11.32
N PRO A 43 12.06 8.18 -11.48
CA PRO A 43 10.88 7.90 -12.30
C PRO A 43 11.20 7.53 -13.76
N GLU A 44 12.28 8.07 -14.33
CA GLU A 44 12.71 7.75 -15.71
C GLU A 44 13.12 6.29 -15.89
N ARG A 45 13.37 5.58 -14.78
CA ARG A 45 13.71 4.15 -14.73
C ARG A 45 12.60 3.30 -14.13
N ALA A 46 11.44 3.88 -13.80
CA ALA A 46 10.30 3.14 -13.30
C ALA A 46 9.66 2.31 -14.42
N THR A 47 9.23 1.09 -14.09
CA THR A 47 8.44 0.27 -15.01
C THR A 47 7.02 0.82 -15.07
N ILE A 48 6.56 1.28 -16.23
CA ILE A 48 5.17 1.71 -16.43
C ILE A 48 4.31 0.46 -16.57
N VAL A 49 3.45 0.20 -15.59
CA VAL A 49 2.44 -0.85 -15.66
C VAL A 49 1.18 -0.25 -16.28
N ASP A 50 0.86 -0.68 -17.50
CA ASP A 50 -0.42 -0.35 -18.14
C ASP A 50 -1.51 -1.20 -17.48
N VAL A 51 -2.36 -0.56 -16.68
CA VAL A 51 -3.41 -1.22 -15.88
C VAL A 51 -4.45 -1.91 -16.78
N ASP A 52 -4.65 -1.42 -18.01
CA ASP A 52 -5.58 -2.04 -18.97
C ASP A 52 -4.98 -3.29 -19.64
N LYS A 53 -3.65 -3.44 -19.60
CA LYS A 53 -2.90 -4.58 -20.16
C LYS A 53 -2.37 -5.53 -19.08
N ALA A 54 -2.39 -5.12 -17.81
CA ALA A 54 -2.03 -5.95 -16.70
C ALA A 54 -3.09 -7.06 -16.59
N GLN A 55 -2.78 -8.25 -17.10
CA GLN A 55 -3.46 -9.47 -16.67
C GLN A 55 -3.19 -9.61 -15.18
N LEU A 56 -4.07 -9.05 -14.36
CA LEU A 56 -4.19 -9.46 -12.97
C LEU A 56 -4.38 -10.98 -13.00
N PRO A 57 -3.57 -11.76 -12.27
CA PRO A 57 -3.81 -13.19 -12.18
C PRO A 57 -5.26 -13.35 -11.73
N ASP A 58 -6.03 -14.11 -12.50
CA ASP A 58 -7.40 -14.43 -12.14
C ASP A 58 -7.34 -14.97 -10.71
N ASP A 59 -7.83 -14.20 -9.75
CA ASP A 59 -8.18 -14.73 -8.45
C ASP A 59 -9.27 -15.75 -8.77
N GLU A 60 -8.87 -17.00 -8.97
CA GLU A 60 -9.75 -18.15 -9.08
C GLU A 60 -10.43 -18.27 -7.71
N GLY A 61 -11.39 -17.37 -7.49
CA GLY A 61 -12.35 -17.39 -6.43
C GLY A 61 -13.01 -18.74 -6.54
N ARG A 62 -12.51 -19.66 -5.73
CA ARG A 62 -13.06 -20.99 -5.51
C ARG A 62 -14.40 -20.78 -4.81
N GLY A 63 -15.38 -20.35 -5.61
CA GLY A 63 -16.78 -20.26 -5.22
C GLY A 63 -17.23 -21.67 -4.92
N ASP A 64 -17.20 -22.00 -3.63
CA ASP A 64 -17.74 -23.23 -3.11
C ASP A 64 -19.22 -23.26 -3.54
N LYS A 65 -19.54 -24.13 -4.50
CA LYS A 65 -20.91 -24.33 -4.95
C LYS A 65 -21.66 -24.99 -3.80
N ILE A 66 -22.33 -24.17 -2.98
CA ILE A 66 -23.39 -24.66 -2.11
C ILE A 66 -24.46 -25.29 -3.01
N HIS A 67 -24.51 -26.62 -3.00
CA HIS A 67 -25.57 -27.37 -3.64
C HIS A 67 -26.75 -27.36 -2.66
N ASP A 68 -27.75 -26.51 -2.92
CA ASP A 68 -29.06 -26.70 -2.31
C ASP A 68 -29.72 -27.93 -2.95
N GLN A 69 -30.21 -28.80 -2.07
CA GLN A 69 -30.75 -30.14 -2.35
C GLN A 69 -32.13 -30.12 -3.01
#